data_AF-A0AAE3XRF2-F1
#
_entry.id   AF-A0AAE3XRF2-F1
#
_cell.length_a   1.000
_cell.length_b   1.000
_cell.length_c   1.000
_cell.angle_alpha   90.00
_cell.angle_beta   90.00
_cell.angle_gamma   90.00
#
_symmetry.space_group_name_H-M   'P 1'
#
loop_
_entity.id
_entity.type
_entity.pdbx_description
1 polymer ?
#
loop_
_entity_poly.entity_id
_entity_poly.type
_entity_poly.pdbx_seq_one_letter_code
_entity_poly.pdbx_strand_id
1 'polypeptide(L)' 'MELYNELKELILAVEKDADAFYNKNNKAAGTRVRNAMQEIKGKAQDIRVNVLDVKKTREEA' A
#
# COMPACT_ATOMS: atom_id res chain seq x y z
N MET A 1 -4.02 11.79 -6.78
CA MET A 1 -4.84 10.63 -7.19
C MET A 1 -4.00 9.48 -7.70
N GLU A 2 -2.94 9.74 -8.48
CA GLU A 2 -2.01 8.71 -8.97
C GLU A 2 -1.45 7.81 -7.85
N LEU A 3 -0.81 8.38 -6.82
CA LEU A 3 -0.27 7.64 -5.68
C LEU A 3 -1.31 6.74 -4.97
N TYR A 4 -2.56 7.20 -4.90
CA TYR A 4 -3.66 6.45 -4.30
C TYR A 4 -4.05 5.25 -5.16
N ASN A 5 -4.11 5.42 -6.47
CA ASN A 5 -4.43 4.34 -7.40
C ASN A 5 -3.35 3.25 -7.37
N GLU A 6 -2.06 3.64 -7.36
CA GLU A 6 -0.96 2.69 -7.19
C GLU A 6 -1.08 1.87 -5.91
N LEU A 7 -1.40 2.52 -4.78
CA LEU A 7 -1.59 1.82 -3.51
C LEU A 7 -2.75 0.82 -3.60
N LYS A 8 -3.84 1.20 -4.25
CA LYS A 8 -5.01 0.33 -4.45
C LYS A 8 -4.65 -0.89 -5.31
N GLU A 9 -3.93 -0.70 -6.41
CA GLU A 9 -3.47 -1.80 -7.26
C GLU A 9 -2.54 -2.76 -6.51
N LEU A 10 -1.62 -2.22 -5.70
CA LEU A 10 -0.74 -3.03 -4.86
C LEU A 10 -1.53 -3.89 -3.86
N ILE A 11 -2.55 -3.32 -3.21
CA ILE A 11 -3.42 -4.08 -2.30
C ILE A 11 -4.14 -5.23 -3.03
N LEU A 12 -4.69 -4.96 -4.22
CA LEU A 12 -5.37 -5.99 -5.02
C LEU A 12 -4.40 -7.10 -5.46
N ALA A 13 -3.15 -6.76 -5.78
CA ALA A 13 -2.15 -7.74 -6.16
C ALA A 13 -1.78 -8.71 -5.01
N VAL A 14 -1.89 -8.27 -3.75
CA VAL A 14 -1.56 -9.08 -2.57
C VAL A 14 -2.63 -10.11 -2.23
N GLU A 15 -3.87 -9.93 -2.71
CA GLU A 15 -5.03 -10.76 -2.34
C GLU A 15 -4.77 -12.27 -2.56
N LYS A 16 -4.15 -12.64 -3.68
CA LYS A 16 -3.84 -14.05 -3.99
C LYS A 16 -2.83 -14.66 -3.01
N ASP A 17 -1.81 -13.90 -2.63
CA ASP A 17 -0.81 -14.36 -1.67
C ASP A 17 -1.37 -14.38 -0.25
N ALA A 18 -2.26 -13.45 0.09
CA ALA A 18 -2.99 -13.47 1.35
C ALA A 18 -3.88 -14.72 1.47
N ASP A 19 -4.70 -15.03 0.46
CA ASP A 19 -5.49 -16.26 0.42
C ASP A 19 -4.62 -17.52 0.54
N ALA A 20 -3.51 -17.57 -0.22
CA ALA A 20 -2.59 -18.69 -0.15
C ALA A 20 -1.94 -18.84 1.24
N PHE A 21 -1.63 -17.74 1.92
CA PHE A 21 -1.07 -17.79 3.27
C PHE A 21 -2.12 -18.19 4.32
N TYR A 22 -3.25 -17.48 4.39
CA TYR A 22 -4.25 -17.65 5.45
C TYR A 22 -5.11 -18.91 5.29
N ASN A 23 -5.48 -19.28 4.06
CA ASN A 23 -6.39 -20.40 3.82
C ASN A 23 -5.67 -21.68 3.41
N LYS A 24 -4.47 -21.58 2.82
CA LYS A 24 -3.72 -22.73 2.26
C LYS A 24 -2.41 -23.03 2.99
N ASN A 25 -2.12 -22.33 4.10
CA ASN A 25 -0.90 -22.50 4.91
C ASN A 25 0.42 -22.37 4.10
N ASN A 26 0.42 -21.59 3.01
CA ASN A 26 1.61 -21.40 2.18
C ASN A 26 2.60 -20.42 2.85
N LYS A 27 3.65 -20.95 3.47
CA LYS A 27 4.69 -20.15 4.15
C LYS A 27 5.39 -19.13 3.24
N ALA A 28 5.67 -19.47 1.99
CA ALA A 28 6.33 -18.56 1.05
C ALA A 28 5.43 -17.38 0.66
N ALA A 29 4.11 -17.61 0.57
CA ALA A 29 3.14 -16.55 0.37
C ALA A 29 3.13 -15.58 1.56
N GLY A 30 3.30 -16.08 2.79
CA GLY A 30 3.44 -15.23 3.98
C GLY A 30 4.60 -14.23 3.90
N THR A 31 5.77 -14.66 3.40
CA THR A 31 6.91 -13.75 3.16
C THR A 31 6.58 -12.67 2.15
N ARG A 32 5.88 -13.02 1.06
CA ARG A 32 5.46 -12.06 0.02
C ARG A 32 4.43 -11.06 0.55
N VAL A 33 3.41 -11.52 1.26
CA VAL A 33 2.43 -10.65 1.94
C VAL A 33 3.15 -9.67 2.86
N ARG A 34 4.06 -10.15 3.71
CA ARG A 34 4.79 -9.30 4.66
C ARG A 34 5.59 -8.21 3.94
N ASN A 35 6.32 -8.56 2.87
CA ASN A 35 7.10 -7.59 2.10
C ASN A 35 6.20 -6.57 1.40
N ALA A 36 5.10 -7.03 0.79
CA ALA A 36 4.14 -6.13 0.15
C ALA A 36 3.47 -5.19 1.15
N MET A 37 3.18 -5.65 2.38
CA MET A 37 2.66 -4.79 3.45
C MET A 37 3.67 -3.71 3.89
N GLN A 38 4.98 -3.97 3.81
CA GLN A 38 5.99 -2.92 4.05
C GLN A 38 5.95 -1.85 2.96
N GLU A 39 5.80 -2.26 1.70
CA GLU A 39 5.68 -1.32 0.59
C GLU A 39 4.39 -0.48 0.67
N ILE A 40 3.26 -1.11 0.99
CA ILE A 40 1.96 -0.46 1.25
C ILE A 40 2.11 0.60 2.35
N LYS A 41 2.80 0.28 3.44
CA LYS A 41 3.07 1.24 4.53
C LYS A 41 3.84 2.45 4.01
N GLY A 42 4.86 2.24 3.17
CA GLY A 42 5.63 3.32 2.54
C GLY A 42 4.75 4.22 1.68
N LYS A 43 4.07 3.63 0.68
CA LYS A 43 3.19 4.36 -0.23
C LYS A 43 2.06 5.11 0.49
N ALA A 44 1.48 4.52 1.54
CA ALA A 44 0.47 5.19 2.36
C ALA A 44 1.02 6.43 3.07
N GLN A 45 2.26 6.38 3.55
CA GLN A 45 2.92 7.54 4.14
C GLN A 45 3.19 8.62 3.09
N ASP A 46 3.64 8.25 1.89
CA ASP A 46 3.90 9.19 0.79
C ASP A 46 2.63 9.94 0.38
N ILE A 47 1.50 9.24 0.28
CA ILE A 47 0.18 9.85 0.05
C ILE A 47 -0.15 10.84 1.16
N ARG A 48 0.06 10.48 2.44
CA ARG A 48 -0.23 11.35 3.57
C ARG A 48 0.59 12.64 3.51
N VAL A 49 1.89 12.53 3.23
CA VAL A 49 2.79 13.69 3.08
C VAL A 49 2.33 14.56 1.93
N ASN A 50 2.08 13.97 0.76
CA ASN A 50 1.61 14.71 -0.42
C ASN A 50 0.30 15.48 -0.15
N VAL A 51 -0.66 14.88 0.55
CA VAL A 51 -1.92 15.55 0.91
C VAL A 51 -1.67 16.74 1.84
N LEU A 52 -0.77 16.60 2.82
CA LEU A 52 -0.42 17.68 3.73
C LEU A 52 0.28 18.83 3.00
N ASP A 53 1.20 18.51 2.09
CA ASP A 53 1.92 19.51 1.30
C ASP A 53 0.96 20.28 0.39
N VAL A 54 0.08 19.57 -0.34
CA VAL A 54 -0.96 20.19 -1.18
C VAL A 54 -1.91 21.07 -0.36
N LYS A 55 -2.29 20.63 0.84
CA LYS A 55 -3.11 21.44 1.76
C LYS A 55 -2.37 22.72 2.13
N LYS A 56 -1.11 22.61 2.57
CA LYS A 56 -0.29 23.76 2.99
C LYS A 56 -0.10 24.76 1.85
N THR A 57 0.25 24.31 0.65
CA THR A 57 0.43 25.19 -0.53
C THR A 57 -0.85 25.94 -0.90
N ARG A 58 -2.03 25.34 -0.68
CA ARG A 58 -3.33 26.00 -0.92
C ARG A 58 -3.72 27.02 0.15
N GLU A 59 -3.19 26.89 1.37
CA GLU A 59 -3.42 27.86 2.45
C GLU A 59 -2.49 29.07 2.35
N GLU A 60 -1.33 28.91 1.69
CA GLU A 60 -0.33 29.96 1.47
C GLU A 60 -0.57 30.79 0.18
N ALA A 61 -1.53 30.39 -0.66
CA ALA A 61 -1.90 31.04 -1.94
C ALA A 61 -3.22 31.82 -1.81
#